data_AF-A0A350DFH5-F1
#
_entry.id   AF-A0A350DFH5-F1
#
_cell.length_a   1.000
_cell.length_b   1.000
_cell.length_c   1.000
_cell.angle_alpha   90.00
_cell.angle_beta   90.00
_cell.angle_gamma   90.00
#
_symmetry.space_group_name_H-M   'P 1'
#
loop_
_entity.id
_entity.type
_entity.pdbx_description
1 polymer ?
#
loop_
_entity_poly.entity_id
_entity_poly.type
_entity_poly.pdbx_seq_one_letter_code
_entity_poly.pdbx_strand_id
1 'polypeptide(L)' 'EETRARHILVELTPTRNENQARARAEEARQRLQQGADFASVAREYSDDRGSAMNGGDLG' A
#
# COMPACT_ATOMS: atom_id res chain seq x y z
N GLU A 1 2.37 23.27 11.05
CA GLU A 1 1.43 22.15 10.95
C GLU A 1 2.20 20.94 10.47
N GLU A 2 1.99 19.79 11.14
CA GLU A 2 2.48 18.49 10.67
C GLU A 2 1.29 17.72 10.12
N THR A 3 1.43 17.17 8.91
CA THR A 3 0.37 16.42 8.24
C THR A 3 0.62 14.94 8.42
N ARG A 4 -0.30 14.24 9.05
CA ARG A 4 -0.25 12.78 9.13
C ARG A 4 -0.78 12.17 7.86
N ALA A 5 0.09 11.44 7.16
CA ALA A 5 -0.22 10.77 5.91
C ALA A 5 0.11 9.28 6.00
N ARG A 6 -0.61 8.48 5.21
CA ARG A 6 -0.32 7.05 5.08
C ARG A 6 -0.30 6.67 3.61
N HIS A 7 0.52 5.69 3.25
CA HIS A 7 0.62 5.20 1.88
C HIS A 7 0.79 3.68 1.79
N ILE A 8 0.48 3.16 0.60
CA ILE A 8 0.75 1.78 0.19
C ILE A 8 1.54 1.89 -1.11
N LEU A 9 2.82 1.55 -1.07
CA LEU A 9 3.69 1.63 -2.23
C LEU A 9 3.65 0.32 -2.99
N VAL A 10 3.41 0.36 -4.30
CA VAL A 10 3.57 -0.82 -5.16
C VAL A 10 4.66 -0.51 -6.18
N GLU A 11 5.82 -1.12 -6.02
CA GLU A 11 6.98 -0.86 -6.87
C GLU A 11 6.96 -1.72 -8.13
N LEU A 12 7.53 -1.17 -9.20
CA LEU A 12 7.85 -1.93 -10.40
C LEU A 12 9.11 -2.76 -10.14
N THR A 13 9.06 -4.03 -10.50
CA THR A 13 10.21 -4.94 -10.38
C THR A 13 10.46 -5.59 -11.74
N PRO A 14 11.63 -6.24 -11.96
CA PRO A 14 11.88 -6.99 -13.20
C PRO A 14 10.82 -8.07 -13.49
N THR A 15 10.09 -8.49 -12.45
CA THR A 15 9.01 -9.49 -12.51
C THR A 15 7.60 -8.87 -12.42
N ARG A 16 7.49 -7.55 -12.22
CA ARG A 16 6.23 -6.84 -12.00
C ARG A 16 6.18 -5.56 -12.85
N ASN A 17 5.43 -5.61 -13.93
CA ASN A 17 5.23 -4.47 -14.82
C ASN A 17 4.18 -3.48 -14.30
N GLU A 18 4.02 -2.34 -14.99
CA GLU A 18 3.07 -1.29 -14.59
C GLU A 18 1.64 -1.79 -14.45
N ASN A 19 1.15 -2.61 -15.38
CA ASN A 19 -0.20 -3.16 -15.31
C ASN A 19 -0.39 -4.06 -14.09
N GLN A 20 0.60 -4.89 -13.75
CA GLN A 20 0.56 -5.76 -12.58
C GLN A 20 0.64 -4.95 -11.27
N ALA A 21 1.50 -3.93 -11.23
CA ALA A 21 1.60 -3.03 -10.09
C ALA A 21 0.31 -2.24 -9.89
N ARG A 22 -0.29 -1.72 -10.98
CA ARG A 22 -1.58 -1.03 -10.94
C ARG A 22 -2.71 -1.95 -10.49
N ALA A 23 -2.79 -3.16 -11.03
CA ALA A 23 -3.79 -4.14 -10.60
C ALA A 23 -3.66 -4.46 -9.10
N ARG A 24 -2.44 -4.61 -8.59
CA ARG A 24 -2.19 -4.84 -7.16
C ARG A 24 -2.59 -3.64 -6.29
N ALA A 25 -2.31 -2.41 -6.74
CA ALA A 25 -2.75 -1.20 -6.06
C ALA A 25 -4.28 -1.04 -6.09
N GLU A 26 -4.92 -1.39 -7.20
CA GLU A 26 -6.39 -1.41 -7.33
C GLU A 26 -7.03 -2.43 -6.40
N GLU A 27 -6.45 -3.64 -6.27
CA GLU A 27 -6.91 -4.67 -5.34
C GLU A 27 -6.80 -4.20 -3.88
N ALA A 28 -5.67 -3.60 -3.51
CA ALA A 28 -5.51 -2.98 -2.20
C ALA A 28 -6.60 -1.92 -1.95
N ARG A 29 -6.85 -1.04 -2.93
CA ARG A 29 -7.91 -0.02 -2.85
C ARG A 29 -9.30 -0.63 -2.70
N GLN A 30 -9.60 -1.72 -3.41
CA GLN A 30 -10.88 -2.41 -3.30
C GLN A 30 -11.07 -3.03 -1.91
N ARG A 31 -10.04 -3.65 -1.33
CA ARG A 31 -10.12 -4.15 0.06
C ARG A 31 -10.40 -3.03 1.05
N LEU A 32 -9.73 -1.89 0.90
CA LEU A 32 -9.99 -0.71 1.74
C LEU A 32 -11.45 -0.22 1.60
N GLN A 33 -12.00 -0.22 0.38
CA GLN A 33 -13.39 0.16 0.13
C GLN A 33 -14.41 -0.83 0.72
N GLN A 34 -14.02 -2.10 0.83
CA GLN A 34 -14.83 -3.13 1.49
C GLN A 34 -14.75 -3.07 3.02
N GLY A 35 -13.99 -2.13 3.59
CA GLY A 35 -13.86 -1.93 5.03
C GLY A 35 -12.68 -2.67 5.66
N ALA A 36 -11.71 -3.15 4.87
CA ALA A 36 -10.48 -3.69 5.41
C ALA A 36 -9.66 -2.60 6.12
N ASP A 37 -8.98 -2.99 7.19
CA ASP A 37 -8.11 -2.09 7.93
C ASP A 37 -6.89 -1.66 7.10
N PHE A 38 -6.61 -0.36 7.06
CA PHE A 38 -5.53 0.19 6.24
C PHE A 38 -4.17 -0.37 6.64
N ALA A 39 -3.93 -0.57 7.95
CA ALA A 39 -2.65 -1.09 8.39
C ALA A 39 -2.43 -2.54 7.93
N SER A 40 -3.50 -3.33 7.93
CA SER A 40 -3.48 -4.70 7.41
C SER A 40 -3.21 -4.74 5.91
N VAL A 41 -3.90 -3.90 5.13
CA VAL A 41 -3.67 -3.82 3.67
C VAL A 41 -2.26 -3.29 3.37
N ALA A 42 -1.78 -2.28 4.11
CA ALA A 42 -0.42 -1.78 3.94
C ALA A 42 0.63 -2.86 4.21
N ARG A 43 0.46 -3.70 5.23
CA ARG A 43 1.38 -4.82 5.53
C ARG A 43 1.42 -5.88 4.43
N GLU A 44 0.30 -6.12 3.76
CA GLU A 44 0.17 -7.18 2.76
C GLU A 44 0.52 -6.71 1.33
N TYR A 45 0.20 -5.47 1.01
CA TYR A 45 0.28 -4.93 -0.35
C TYR A 45 1.43 -3.96 -0.57
N SER A 46 1.93 -3.28 0.47
CA SER A 46 3.00 -2.29 0.32
C SER A 46 4.37 -2.96 0.21
N ASP A 47 5.13 -2.61 -0.82
CA ASP A 47 6.53 -2.98 -0.98
C ASP A 47 7.45 -2.12 -0.08
N ASP A 48 6.97 -0.96 0.39
CA ASP A 48 7.70 -0.17 1.40
C ASP A 48 7.57 -0.80 2.79
N ARG A 49 8.50 -1.71 3.11
CA ARG A 49 8.55 -2.42 4.39
C ARG A 49 8.66 -1.50 5.60
N GLY A 50 9.25 -0.31 5.46
CA GLY A 50 9.44 0.63 6.57
C GLY A 50 8.12 1.18 7.09
N SER A 51 7.30 1.74 6.20
CA SER A 51 5.97 2.22 6.55
C SER A 51 4.96 1.08 6.69
N ALA A 52 5.05 0.01 5.88
CA ALA A 52 4.11 -1.11 5.90
C ALA A 52 3.95 -1.72 7.28
N MET A 53 5.06 -1.94 8.02
CA MET A 53 5.01 -2.50 9.37
C MET A 53 4.20 -1.62 10.34
N ASN A 54 4.26 -0.30 10.15
CA ASN A 54 3.49 0.71 10.90
C ASN A 54 2.15 1.06 10.24
N GLY A 55 1.66 0.24 9.31
CA GLY A 55 0.37 0.43 8.66
C GLY A 55 0.36 1.55 7.63
N GLY A 56 1.48 1.76 6.95
CA GLY A 56 1.69 2.75 5.91
C GLY A 56 1.97 4.15 6.45
N ASP A 57 2.19 4.32 7.75
CA ASP A 57 2.43 5.63 8.38
C ASP A 57 3.73 6.27 7.89
N LEU A 58 3.63 7.53 7.46
CA LEU A 58 4.75 8.33 6.94
C LEU A 58 5.25 9.39 7.93
N GLY A 59 4.69 9.43 9.14
CA GLY A 59 5.02 10.42 10.17
C GLY A 59 3.78 11.07 10.77
#